data_AF-A0A4R1FQ62-F1
#
_entry.id   AF-A0A4R1FQ62-F1
#
_cell.length_a   1.000
_cell.length_b   1.000
_cell.length_c   1.000
_cell.angle_alpha   90.00
_cell.angle_beta   90.00
_cell.angle_gamma   90.00
#
_symmetry.space_group_name_H-M   'P 1'
#
loop_
_entity.id
_entity.type
_entity.pdbx_description
1 polymer ?
#
loop_
_entity_poly.entity_id
_entity_poly.type
_entity_poly.pdbx_seq_one_letter_code
_entity_poly.pdbx_strand_id
1 'polypeptide(L)'
;MIPEVPPRLAVELVPKTRSQINLRSELPDREWKRLRGIVCEAAGNRCEICGDAGRRAPDCNAVWEYDDERLIQRLVRLEALCPACHAAKHIGPEIAQGRREQTVCHLAAVNGWTPQHTELYLERQFDQWSVRSTKQWTFDLAALARYGPPLPPSTRRKRCTECRELHPPDKLTAVAAKRLLCAGCRAQAPTDPATGDAPNV
;
A
#
# COMPACT_ATOMS: atom_id res chain seq x y z
N MET A 1 -31.60 15.97 3.91
CA MET A 1 -30.83 15.72 2.67
C MET A 1 -29.39 16.10 2.95
N ILE A 2 -28.46 15.17 2.75
CA ILE A 2 -27.02 15.46 2.86
C ILE A 2 -26.61 16.07 1.51
N PRO A 3 -26.12 17.31 1.45
CA PRO A 3 -25.69 17.90 0.19
C PRO A 3 -24.55 17.08 -0.42
N GLU A 4 -24.65 16.78 -1.73
CA GLU A 4 -23.68 15.98 -2.51
C GLU A 4 -22.40 16.75 -2.84
N VAL A 5 -21.81 17.44 -1.87
CA VAL A 5 -20.47 18.00 -2.04
C VAL A 5 -19.47 16.87 -1.76
N PRO A 6 -18.59 16.53 -2.71
CA PRO A 6 -17.57 15.52 -2.48
C PRO A 6 -16.71 15.88 -1.26
N PRO A 7 -16.38 14.92 -0.39
CA PRO A 7 -15.49 15.17 0.74
C PRO A 7 -14.15 15.71 0.28
N ARG A 8 -13.59 16.64 1.03
CA ARG A 8 -12.20 17.09 0.84
C ARG A 8 -11.21 15.96 1.12
N LEU A 9 -11.45 15.19 2.18
CA LEU A 9 -10.75 13.96 2.55
C LEU A 9 -11.72 12.79 2.46
N ALA A 10 -11.61 12.02 1.38
CA ALA A 10 -12.34 10.78 1.20
C ALA A 10 -11.61 9.59 1.83
N VAL A 11 -12.37 8.66 2.39
CA VAL A 11 -11.89 7.32 2.74
C VAL A 11 -11.83 6.47 1.47
N GLU A 12 -10.74 5.71 1.29
CA GLU A 12 -10.48 4.86 0.13
C GLU A 12 -10.17 3.43 0.59
N LEU A 13 -11.22 2.70 0.95
CA LEU A 13 -11.08 1.30 1.37
C LEU A 13 -10.79 0.39 0.17
N VAL A 14 -9.60 -0.19 0.13
CA VAL A 14 -9.22 -1.19 -0.88
C VAL A 14 -9.95 -2.53 -0.59
N PRO A 15 -10.62 -3.16 -1.57
CA PRO A 15 -11.31 -4.44 -1.39
C PRO A 15 -10.41 -5.53 -0.77
N LYS A 16 -10.95 -6.40 0.09
CA LYS A 16 -10.17 -7.47 0.77
C LYS A 16 -9.43 -8.39 -0.19
N THR A 17 -10.07 -8.75 -1.31
CA THR A 17 -9.45 -9.56 -2.37
C THR A 17 -8.20 -8.90 -2.97
N ARG A 18 -8.00 -7.60 -2.70
CA ARG A 18 -6.89 -6.78 -3.17
C ARG A 18 -6.06 -6.13 -2.05
N SER A 19 -6.37 -6.32 -0.77
CA SER A 19 -5.65 -5.64 0.32
C SER A 19 -4.18 -6.08 0.46
N GLN A 20 -3.82 -7.25 -0.08
CA GLN A 20 -2.44 -7.76 -0.11
C GLN A 20 -1.63 -7.23 -1.31
N ILE A 21 -2.28 -6.61 -2.31
CA ILE A 21 -1.67 -6.06 -3.52
C ILE A 21 -1.81 -4.54 -3.44
N ASN A 22 -0.80 -3.87 -2.90
CA ASN A 22 -0.71 -2.41 -2.94
C ASN A 22 0.21 -1.99 -4.09
N LEU A 23 0.02 -0.79 -4.64
CA LEU A 23 0.87 -0.32 -5.76
C LEU A 23 2.37 -0.37 -5.42
N ARG A 24 2.71 -0.15 -4.15
CA ARG A 24 4.08 -0.29 -3.65
C ARG A 24 4.62 -1.72 -3.75
N SER A 25 3.81 -2.76 -3.57
CA SER A 25 4.24 -4.17 -3.68
C SER A 25 4.39 -4.62 -5.13
N GLU A 26 3.72 -3.94 -6.06
CA GLU A 26 3.82 -4.19 -7.49
C GLU A 26 5.03 -3.52 -8.15
N LEU A 27 5.67 -2.57 -7.45
CA LEU A 27 6.80 -1.81 -7.97
C LEU A 27 8.10 -2.13 -7.20
N PRO A 28 9.27 -2.09 -7.87
CA PRO A 28 10.54 -2.10 -7.16
C PRO A 28 10.64 -0.92 -6.18
N ASP A 29 11.26 -1.13 -5.01
CA ASP A 29 11.44 -0.09 -3.99
C ASP A 29 12.05 1.21 -4.55
N ARG A 30 12.99 1.09 -5.49
CA ARG A 30 13.66 2.23 -6.13
C ARG A 30 12.68 3.04 -6.99
N GLU A 31 11.80 2.35 -7.68
CA GLU A 31 10.75 2.97 -8.50
C GLU A 31 9.71 3.65 -7.63
N TRP A 32 9.26 2.98 -6.56
CA TRP A 32 8.34 3.59 -5.59
C TRP A 32 8.93 4.86 -4.96
N LYS A 33 10.21 4.83 -4.56
CA LYS A 33 10.91 6.01 -4.02
C LYS A 33 11.01 7.15 -5.04
N ARG A 34 11.27 6.84 -6.31
CA ARG A 34 11.30 7.83 -7.39
C ARG A 34 9.93 8.50 -7.56
N LEU A 35 8.88 7.71 -7.69
CA LEU A 35 7.50 8.20 -7.85
C LEU A 35 7.07 9.05 -6.67
N ARG A 36 7.32 8.59 -5.44
CA ARG A 36 7.06 9.39 -4.23
C ARG A 36 7.82 10.72 -4.26
N GLY A 37 9.09 10.72 -4.66
CA GLY A 37 9.89 11.95 -4.76
C GLY A 37 9.24 12.97 -5.70
N ILE A 38 8.89 12.55 -6.91
CA ILE A 38 8.22 13.40 -7.91
C ILE A 38 6.92 13.99 -7.34
N VAL A 39 6.08 13.16 -6.74
CA VAL A 39 4.77 13.56 -6.22
C VAL A 39 4.91 14.52 -5.04
N CYS A 40 5.77 14.21 -4.06
CA CYS A 40 5.99 15.06 -2.91
C CYS A 40 6.62 16.41 -3.29
N GLU A 41 7.57 16.42 -4.23
CA GLU A 41 8.20 17.65 -4.71
C GLU A 41 7.20 18.53 -5.47
N ALA A 42 6.40 17.95 -6.37
CA ALA A 42 5.33 18.66 -7.08
C ALA A 42 4.30 19.27 -6.13
N ALA A 43 4.03 18.62 -4.98
CA ALA A 43 3.15 19.14 -3.93
C ALA A 43 3.84 20.15 -2.98
N GLY A 44 5.07 20.59 -3.28
CA GLY A 44 5.82 21.50 -2.40
C GLY A 44 6.12 20.90 -1.02
N ASN A 45 6.22 19.58 -0.93
CA ASN A 45 6.33 18.79 0.30
C ASN A 45 5.22 19.06 1.32
N ARG A 46 4.00 19.29 0.84
CA ARG A 46 2.80 19.49 1.68
C ARG A 46 1.73 18.47 1.34
N CYS A 47 0.84 18.23 2.29
CA CYS A 47 -0.35 17.44 2.06
C CYS A 47 -1.25 18.14 1.03
N GLU A 48 -1.58 17.47 -0.07
CA GLU A 48 -2.49 17.98 -1.10
C GLU A 48 -3.92 18.15 -0.57
N ILE A 49 -4.28 17.45 0.50
CA ILE A 49 -5.62 17.52 1.09
C ILE A 49 -5.70 18.65 2.12
N CYS A 50 -4.94 18.57 3.22
CA CYS A 50 -5.08 19.53 4.33
C CYS A 50 -4.06 20.68 4.29
N GLY A 51 -3.05 20.64 3.42
CA GLY A 51 -2.00 21.65 3.33
C GLY A 51 -0.87 21.54 4.36
N ASP A 52 -0.96 20.58 5.29
CA ASP A 52 0.04 20.39 6.34
C ASP A 52 1.40 20.00 5.73
N ALA A 53 2.45 20.72 6.14
CA ALA A 53 3.83 20.41 5.78
C ALA A 53 4.44 19.33 6.69
N GLY A 54 3.88 19.16 7.90
CA GLY A 54 4.40 18.26 8.91
C GLY A 54 5.88 18.49 9.25
N ARG A 55 6.48 17.53 9.97
CA ARG A 55 7.94 17.46 10.22
C ARG A 55 8.64 16.46 9.31
N ARG A 56 7.88 15.59 8.66
CA ARG A 56 8.37 14.53 7.76
C ARG A 56 7.74 14.76 6.40
N ALA A 57 8.48 14.41 5.34
CA ALA A 57 7.96 14.47 3.99
C ALA A 57 6.66 13.65 3.85
N PRO A 58 5.68 14.10 3.05
CA PRO A 58 4.41 13.41 2.85
C PRO A 58 4.57 11.94 2.43
N ASP A 59 3.56 11.13 2.73
CA ASP A 59 3.39 9.82 2.15
C ASP A 59 2.82 9.94 0.73
N CYS A 60 3.05 8.91 -0.09
CA CYS A 60 2.51 8.85 -1.45
C CYS A 60 1.32 7.89 -1.46
N ASN A 61 0.11 8.42 -1.66
CA ASN A 61 -1.10 7.63 -1.82
C ASN A 61 -1.37 7.36 -3.31
N ALA A 62 -1.94 6.19 -3.59
CA ALA A 62 -2.48 5.87 -4.91
C ALA A 62 -3.99 6.12 -4.90
N VAL A 63 -4.46 7.00 -5.77
CA VAL A 63 -5.88 7.34 -5.92
C VAL A 63 -6.50 6.41 -6.95
N TRP A 64 -7.59 5.74 -6.56
CA TRP A 64 -8.25 4.72 -7.37
C TRP A 64 -9.65 5.12 -7.80
N GLU A 65 -10.01 4.72 -9.01
CA GLU A 65 -11.37 4.66 -9.51
C GLU A 65 -11.77 3.19 -9.68
N TYR A 66 -13.05 2.89 -9.46
CA TYR A 66 -13.59 1.53 -9.55
C TYR A 66 -14.73 1.49 -10.56
N ASP A 67 -14.53 0.71 -11.63
CA ASP A 67 -15.58 0.31 -12.56
C ASP A 67 -16.21 -0.99 -12.03
N ASP A 68 -17.31 -0.84 -11.31
CA ASP A 68 -18.02 -1.94 -10.64
C ASP A 68 -18.70 -2.93 -11.58
N GLU A 69 -18.93 -2.55 -12.85
CA GLU A 69 -19.55 -3.38 -13.89
C GLU A 69 -18.49 -4.25 -14.57
N ARG A 70 -17.38 -3.63 -15.00
CA ARG A 70 -16.26 -4.33 -15.67
C ARG A 70 -15.27 -4.93 -14.68
N LEU A 71 -15.42 -4.64 -13.39
CA LEU A 71 -14.54 -5.07 -12.31
C LEU A 71 -13.09 -4.59 -12.53
N ILE A 72 -12.92 -3.32 -12.87
CA ILE A 72 -11.61 -2.69 -13.09
C ILE A 72 -11.32 -1.70 -11.97
N GLN A 73 -10.17 -1.86 -11.31
CA GLN A 73 -9.58 -0.88 -10.41
C GLN A 73 -8.52 -0.08 -11.19
N ARG A 74 -8.82 1.19 -11.47
CA ARG A 74 -7.97 2.06 -12.28
C ARG A 74 -7.20 3.04 -11.39
N LEU A 75 -5.89 3.09 -11.56
CA LEU A 75 -5.07 4.15 -10.98
C LEU A 75 -5.41 5.46 -11.68
N VAL A 76 -5.85 6.45 -10.92
CA VAL A 76 -6.16 7.79 -11.45
C VAL A 76 -4.90 8.65 -11.40
N ARG A 77 -4.26 8.71 -10.24
CA ARG A 77 -3.02 9.46 -9.98
C ARG A 77 -2.39 9.01 -8.66
N LEU A 78 -1.18 9.47 -8.42
CA LEU A 78 -0.56 9.51 -7.10
C LEU A 78 -0.77 10.89 -6.47
N GLU A 79 -0.78 10.94 -5.15
CA GLU A 79 -0.92 12.18 -4.38
C GLU A 79 -0.08 12.16 -3.10
N ALA A 80 0.36 13.33 -2.65
CA ALA A 80 1.15 13.53 -1.44
C ALA A 80 0.24 13.84 -0.24
N LEU A 81 0.27 12.99 0.79
CA LEU A 81 -0.57 13.13 1.99
C LEU A 81 0.26 13.21 3.26
N CYS A 82 -0.16 14.03 4.23
CA CYS A 82 0.39 13.89 5.58
C CYS A 82 -0.03 12.54 6.20
N PRO A 83 0.70 12.03 7.22
CA PRO A 83 0.40 10.74 7.82
C PRO A 83 -1.05 10.61 8.33
N ALA A 84 -1.63 11.70 8.87
CA ALA A 84 -3.00 11.70 9.36
C ALA A 84 -4.05 11.59 8.24
N CYS A 85 -3.87 12.34 7.14
CA CYS A 85 -4.73 12.21 5.96
C CYS A 85 -4.58 10.84 5.30
N HIS A 86 -3.34 10.32 5.22
CA HIS A 86 -3.07 8.99 4.68
C HIS A 86 -3.73 7.89 5.52
N ALA A 87 -3.65 7.99 6.86
CA ALA A 87 -4.32 7.09 7.79
C ALA A 87 -5.84 7.14 7.66
N ALA A 88 -6.42 8.33 7.50
CA ALA A 88 -7.84 8.51 7.26
C ALA A 88 -8.30 7.92 5.92
N LYS A 89 -7.52 8.07 4.85
CA LYS A 89 -7.80 7.38 3.56
C LYS A 89 -7.87 5.87 3.75
N HIS A 90 -6.89 5.30 4.46
CA HIS A 90 -6.78 3.87 4.73
C HIS A 90 -7.21 3.53 6.16
N ILE A 91 -8.44 3.91 6.53
CA ILE A 91 -8.90 3.83 7.93
C ILE A 91 -9.03 2.39 8.48
N GLY A 92 -9.20 1.38 7.62
CA GLY A 92 -9.39 -0.01 8.05
C GLY A 92 -8.30 -0.53 9.02
N PRO A 93 -7.00 -0.49 8.64
CA PRO A 93 -5.89 -0.81 9.53
C PRO A 93 -5.84 0.01 10.82
N GLU A 94 -6.21 1.29 10.79
CA GLU A 94 -6.21 2.16 11.98
C GLU A 94 -7.25 1.71 13.01
N ILE A 95 -8.44 1.33 12.53
CA ILE A 95 -9.49 0.75 13.37
C ILE A 95 -9.01 -0.56 14.00
N ALA A 96 -8.43 -1.46 13.21
CA ALA A 96 -7.91 -2.74 13.70
C ALA A 96 -6.81 -2.59 14.77
N GLN A 97 -6.12 -1.45 14.79
CA GLN A 97 -5.07 -1.13 15.77
C GLN A 97 -5.56 -0.23 16.91
N GLY A 98 -6.87 -0.03 17.06
CA GLY A 98 -7.45 0.75 18.15
C GLY A 98 -7.32 2.27 18.00
N ARG A 99 -6.96 2.78 16.82
CA ARG A 99 -6.78 4.22 16.54
C ARG A 99 -7.96 4.85 15.80
N ARG A 100 -9.14 4.22 15.89
CA ARG A 100 -10.38 4.70 15.23
C ARG A 100 -10.67 6.15 15.60
N GLU A 101 -10.76 6.46 16.88
CA GLU A 101 -11.18 7.78 17.36
C GLU A 101 -10.30 8.90 16.80
N GLN A 102 -8.98 8.77 16.94
CA GLN A 102 -8.02 9.74 16.40
C GLN A 102 -8.21 9.96 14.89
N THR A 103 -8.40 8.88 14.13
CA THR A 103 -8.51 8.93 12.68
C THR A 103 -9.84 9.54 12.22
N VAL A 104 -10.94 9.19 12.88
CA VAL A 104 -12.28 9.74 12.62
C VAL A 104 -12.35 11.22 12.99
N CYS A 105 -11.75 11.63 14.10
CA CYS A 105 -11.66 13.05 14.48
C CYS A 105 -10.90 13.86 13.43
N HIS A 106 -9.79 13.32 12.90
CA HIS A 106 -9.06 13.98 11.82
C HIS A 106 -9.90 14.09 10.53
N LEU A 107 -10.57 13.00 10.13
CA LEU A 107 -11.47 12.98 8.98
C LEU A 107 -12.57 14.04 9.09
N ALA A 108 -13.25 14.09 10.24
CA ALA A 108 -14.29 15.07 10.53
C ALA A 108 -13.75 16.51 10.46
N ALA A 109 -12.60 16.76 11.08
CA ALA A 109 -11.99 18.09 11.13
C ALA A 109 -11.61 18.62 9.74
N VAL A 110 -11.01 17.78 8.89
CA VAL A 110 -10.60 18.19 7.52
C VAL A 110 -11.81 18.50 6.64
N ASN A 111 -12.92 17.77 6.84
CA ASN A 111 -14.14 17.93 6.06
C ASN A 111 -15.15 18.94 6.65
N GLY A 112 -14.93 19.43 7.87
CA GLY A 112 -15.90 20.27 8.58
C GLY A 112 -17.21 19.54 8.91
N TRP A 113 -17.13 18.23 9.17
CA TRP A 113 -18.31 17.40 9.41
C TRP A 113 -18.66 17.29 10.89
N THR A 114 -19.95 17.11 11.17
CA THR A 114 -20.42 16.70 12.50
C THR A 114 -20.05 15.24 12.77
N PRO A 115 -20.02 14.80 14.04
CA PRO A 115 -19.81 13.39 14.37
C PRO A 115 -20.81 12.47 13.69
N GLN A 116 -22.10 12.85 13.67
CA GLN A 116 -23.17 12.07 13.06
C GLN A 116 -23.00 11.94 11.55
N HIS A 117 -22.62 13.02 10.86
CA HIS A 117 -22.36 12.97 9.41
C HIS A 117 -21.14 12.09 9.11
N THR A 118 -20.08 12.22 9.91
CA THR A 118 -18.86 11.42 9.72
C THR A 118 -19.14 9.93 9.88
N GLU A 119 -19.93 9.54 10.88
CA GLU A 119 -20.30 8.14 11.08
C GLU A 119 -21.15 7.60 9.92
N LEU A 120 -22.20 8.33 9.51
CA LEU A 120 -23.03 7.95 8.36
C LEU A 120 -22.22 7.82 7.07
N TYR A 121 -21.22 8.67 6.87
CA TYR A 121 -20.29 8.55 5.75
C TYR A 121 -19.48 7.26 5.84
N LEU A 122 -18.89 6.98 7.01
CA LEU A 122 -18.07 5.78 7.22
C LEU A 122 -18.88 4.50 7.02
N GLU A 123 -20.10 4.42 7.57
CA GLU A 123 -21.02 3.30 7.37
C GLU A 123 -21.19 3.00 5.87
N ARG A 124 -21.49 4.02 5.07
CA ARG A 124 -21.63 3.87 3.60
C ARG A 124 -20.34 3.40 2.92
N GLN A 125 -19.18 3.90 3.36
CA GLN A 125 -17.90 3.47 2.79
C GLN A 125 -17.60 2.00 3.12
N PHE A 126 -17.91 1.56 4.34
CA PHE A 126 -17.73 0.17 4.76
C PHE A 126 -18.74 -0.77 4.09
N ASP A 127 -19.97 -0.34 3.88
CA ASP A 127 -20.97 -1.09 3.11
C ASP A 127 -20.51 -1.33 1.68
N GLN A 128 -20.08 -0.26 0.99
CA GLN A 128 -19.53 -0.38 -0.36
C GLN A 128 -18.29 -1.27 -0.40
N TRP A 129 -17.38 -1.10 0.55
CA TRP A 129 -16.19 -1.94 0.66
C TRP A 129 -16.54 -3.42 0.88
N SER A 130 -17.57 -3.71 1.68
CA SER A 130 -18.06 -5.07 1.91
C SER A 130 -18.52 -5.70 0.58
N VAL A 131 -19.33 -4.98 -0.20
CA VAL A 131 -19.79 -5.41 -1.52
C VAL A 131 -18.61 -5.61 -2.47
N ARG A 132 -17.69 -4.64 -2.59
CA ARG A 132 -16.53 -4.75 -3.50
C ARG A 132 -15.58 -5.87 -3.11
N SER A 133 -15.52 -6.22 -1.83
CA SER A 133 -14.66 -7.27 -1.30
C SER A 133 -15.12 -8.69 -1.64
N THR A 134 -16.32 -8.87 -2.19
CA THR A 134 -16.79 -10.17 -2.71
C THR A 134 -16.40 -10.41 -4.17
N LYS A 135 -15.90 -9.38 -4.86
CA LYS A 135 -15.59 -9.39 -6.29
C LYS A 135 -14.09 -9.62 -6.55
N GLN A 136 -13.77 -10.14 -7.72
CA GLN A 136 -12.40 -10.19 -8.26
C GLN A 136 -12.21 -9.05 -9.26
N TRP A 137 -11.21 -8.21 -9.02
CA TRP A 137 -10.94 -7.01 -9.80
C TRP A 137 -9.78 -7.23 -10.77
N THR A 138 -9.64 -6.41 -11.80
CA THR A 138 -8.43 -6.28 -12.63
C THR A 138 -7.78 -4.91 -12.41
N PHE A 139 -6.50 -4.74 -12.78
CA PHE A 139 -5.76 -3.49 -12.56
C PHE A 139 -5.53 -2.75 -13.87
N ASP A 140 -5.78 -1.46 -13.85
CA ASP A 140 -5.26 -0.53 -14.86
C ASP A 140 -4.28 0.44 -14.18
N LEU A 141 -3.01 0.33 -14.56
CA LEU A 141 -1.91 1.19 -14.08
C LEU A 141 -1.40 2.17 -15.15
N ALA A 142 -2.11 2.34 -16.27
CA ALA A 142 -1.70 3.18 -17.39
C ALA A 142 -1.39 4.62 -16.95
N ALA A 143 -2.05 5.13 -15.91
CA ALA A 143 -1.78 6.44 -15.34
C ALA A 143 -0.34 6.64 -14.86
N LEU A 144 0.42 5.57 -14.54
CA LEU A 144 1.83 5.68 -14.16
C LEU A 144 2.70 6.33 -15.24
N ALA A 145 2.32 6.21 -16.52
CA ALA A 145 3.08 6.76 -17.64
C ALA A 145 3.30 8.28 -17.53
N ARG A 146 2.41 9.00 -16.82
CA ARG A 146 2.56 10.46 -16.61
C ARG A 146 3.75 10.83 -15.74
N TYR A 147 4.28 9.89 -14.96
CA TYR A 147 5.45 10.10 -14.11
C TYR A 147 6.76 9.73 -14.80
N GLY A 148 6.73 9.59 -16.14
CA GLY A 148 7.88 9.20 -16.95
C GLY A 148 8.13 7.70 -16.97
N PRO A 149 9.07 7.24 -17.81
CA PRO A 149 9.37 5.81 -17.96
C PRO A 149 9.87 5.22 -16.64
N PRO A 150 9.56 3.94 -16.36
CA PRO A 150 10.07 3.27 -15.17
C PRO A 150 11.59 3.21 -15.21
N LEU A 151 12.22 3.21 -14.04
CA LEU A 151 13.67 3.04 -13.96
C LEU A 151 14.11 1.72 -14.60
N PRO A 152 15.27 1.68 -15.25
CA PRO A 152 15.86 0.42 -15.67
C PRO A 152 16.11 -0.46 -14.44
N PRO A 153 16.02 -1.81 -14.59
CA PRO A 153 16.28 -2.74 -13.49
C PRO A 153 17.61 -2.42 -12.79
N SER A 154 17.64 -2.54 -11.45
CA SER A 154 18.87 -2.36 -10.71
C SER A 154 19.91 -3.38 -11.18
N THR A 155 21.11 -2.95 -11.55
CA THR A 155 22.25 -3.85 -11.78
C THR A 155 22.93 -4.27 -10.47
N ARG A 156 22.58 -3.61 -9.35
CA ARG A 156 23.16 -3.87 -8.03
C ARG A 156 22.56 -5.14 -7.44
N ARG A 157 23.41 -6.17 -7.28
CA ARG A 157 23.10 -7.39 -6.53
C ARG A 157 23.12 -7.10 -5.02
N LYS A 158 22.11 -7.55 -4.29
CA LYS A 158 22.07 -7.48 -2.81
C LYS A 158 22.54 -8.82 -2.24
N ARG A 159 23.30 -8.80 -1.15
CA ARG A 159 23.64 -10.03 -0.42
C ARG A 159 22.52 -10.39 0.57
N CYS A 160 22.15 -11.67 0.61
CA CYS A 160 21.33 -12.21 1.67
C CYS A 160 22.04 -12.01 3.02
N THR A 161 21.33 -11.59 4.06
CA THR A 161 21.91 -11.40 5.40
C THR A 161 22.24 -12.72 6.11
N GLU A 162 21.60 -13.81 5.70
CA GLU A 162 21.79 -15.15 6.28
C GLU A 162 22.85 -15.95 5.52
N CYS A 163 22.61 -16.28 4.24
CA CYS A 163 23.54 -17.11 3.45
C CYS A 163 24.65 -16.33 2.73
N ARG A 164 24.64 -14.99 2.78
CA ARG A 164 25.60 -14.07 2.10
C ARG A 164 25.64 -14.15 0.57
N GLU A 165 24.82 -14.99 -0.06
CA GLU A 165 24.71 -15.10 -1.51
C GLU A 165 24.16 -13.84 -2.17
N LEU A 166 24.57 -13.59 -3.41
CA LEU A 166 24.09 -12.46 -4.21
C LEU A 166 22.73 -12.78 -4.82
N HIS A 167 21.68 -12.10 -4.36
CA HIS A 167 20.38 -12.13 -5.02
C HIS A 167 20.49 -11.59 -6.46
N PRO A 168 19.77 -12.20 -7.42
CA PRO A 168 19.75 -11.71 -8.78
C PRO A 168 19.23 -10.26 -8.83
N PRO A 169 19.77 -9.43 -9.76
CA PRO A 169 19.28 -8.07 -9.98
C PRO A 169 17.79 -8.10 -10.36
N ASP A 170 16.98 -7.28 -9.68
CA ASP A 170 15.52 -7.11 -9.79
C ASP A 170 14.84 -7.89 -10.94
N LYS A 171 14.43 -9.13 -10.67
CA LYS A 171 13.34 -9.82 -11.36
C LYS A 171 12.56 -10.62 -10.34
N LEU A 172 11.40 -10.08 -9.96
CA LEU A 172 10.21 -10.69 -9.36
C LEU A 172 9.61 -9.66 -8.40
N THR A 173 8.33 -9.36 -8.64
CA THR A 173 7.49 -8.49 -7.80
C THR A 173 7.59 -8.86 -6.32
N ALA A 174 7.34 -7.90 -5.43
CA ALA A 174 7.72 -7.94 -4.01
C ALA A 174 7.07 -9.08 -3.20
N VAL A 175 6.14 -9.85 -3.78
CA VAL A 175 5.48 -10.99 -3.13
C VAL A 175 6.02 -12.33 -3.64
N ALA A 176 6.29 -12.49 -4.95
CA ALA A 176 6.77 -13.74 -5.52
C ALA A 176 8.25 -13.99 -5.21
N ALA A 177 9.10 -12.95 -5.25
CA ALA A 177 10.53 -13.07 -4.99
C ALA A 177 10.83 -13.49 -3.54
N LYS A 178 10.10 -12.90 -2.59
CA LYS A 178 10.32 -13.11 -1.15
C LYS A 178 9.93 -14.53 -0.72
N ARG A 179 8.91 -15.11 -1.36
CA ARG A 179 8.49 -16.51 -1.12
C ARG A 179 9.45 -17.52 -1.75
N LEU A 180 9.91 -17.29 -2.98
CA LEU A 180 10.81 -18.22 -3.68
C LEU A 180 12.23 -18.24 -3.09
N LEU A 181 12.78 -17.10 -2.68
CA LEU A 181 14.14 -17.02 -2.15
C LEU A 181 14.26 -17.55 -0.71
N CYS A 182 13.23 -17.40 0.14
CA CYS A 182 13.21 -17.99 1.49
C CYS A 182 12.88 -19.49 1.51
N ALA A 183 12.15 -20.02 0.52
CA ALA A 183 11.86 -21.45 0.43
C ALA A 183 13.11 -22.28 0.08
N GLY A 184 13.98 -21.77 -0.80
CA GLY A 184 15.25 -22.42 -1.14
C GLY A 184 16.23 -22.52 0.02
N CYS A 185 16.25 -21.53 0.93
CA CYS A 185 17.14 -21.53 2.09
C CYS A 185 16.74 -22.57 3.17
N ARG A 186 15.45 -22.92 3.31
CA ARG A 186 14.99 -23.96 4.25
C ARG A 186 15.17 -25.39 3.73
N ALA A 187 15.20 -25.57 2.41
CA ALA A 187 15.40 -26.87 1.78
C ALA A 187 16.87 -27.35 1.81
N GLN A 188 17.81 -26.49 2.21
CA GLN A 188 19.25 -26.77 2.27
C GLN A 188 19.82 -26.71 3.69
N ALA A 189 18.97 -26.65 4.71
CA ALA A 189 19.45 -26.89 6.07
C ALA A 189 20.05 -28.31 6.10
N PRO A 190 21.31 -28.48 6.54
CA PRO A 190 21.89 -29.81 6.63
C PRO A 190 21.00 -30.65 7.54
N THR A 191 20.45 -31.75 7.02
CA THR A 191 19.93 -32.82 7.86
C THR A 191 21.12 -33.37 8.61
N ASP A 192 21.16 -33.16 9.92
CA ASP A 192 22.16 -33.78 10.79
C ASP A 192 22.25 -35.28 10.46
N PRO A 193 23.41 -35.80 10.02
CA PRO A 193 23.55 -37.23 9.87
C PRO A 193 23.47 -37.84 11.26
N ALA A 194 22.53 -38.77 11.40
CA ALA A 194 22.37 -39.64 12.56
C ALA A 194 23.73 -40.10 13.09
N THR A 195 24.00 -39.83 14.36
CA THR A 195 25.03 -40.52 15.14
C THR A 195 24.66 -42.01 15.17
N GLY A 196 25.23 -42.77 14.25
CA GLY A 196 25.24 -44.23 14.28
C GLY A 196 26.20 -44.74 15.34
N ASP A 197 25.73 -45.77 16.05
CA ASP A 197 26.40 -46.48 17.12
C ASP A 197 27.83 -46.94 16.80
N ALA A 198 28.70 -46.84 17.80
CA ALA A 198 29.94 -47.60 17.88
C ALA A 198 29.70 -48.85 18.75
N PRO A 199 30.13 -50.06 18.35
CA PRO A 199 29.99 -51.26 19.18
C PRO A 199 31.02 -51.26 20.32
N ASN A 200 30.57 -51.67 21.49
CA ASN A 200 31.40 -51.90 22.67
C ASN A 200 32.29 -53.14 22.49
N VAL A 201 33.51 -53.03 23.02
CA VAL A 201 34.49 -54.12 23.22
C VAL A 201 33.98 -55.09 24.28
#